data_AF-X1H365-F1
#
_entry.id   AF-X1H365-F1
#
_cell.length_a   1.000
_cell.length_b   1.000
_cell.length_c   1.000
_cell.angle_alpha   90.00
_cell.angle_beta   90.00
_cell.angle_gamma   90.00
#
_symmetry.space_group_name_H-M   'P 1'
#
loop_
_entity.id
_entity.type
_entity.pdbx_description
1 polymer ?
#
loop_
_entity_poly.entity_id
_entity_poly.type
_entity_poly.pdbx_seq_one_letter_code
_entity_poly.pdbx_strand_id
1 'polypeptide(L)'
;MLNKGMIKQEEYRRAFKEPLNLISPEISFRAPHFCDLVLSKISPQERQNISSIRTTLDFELQKDVEVLLRNSVQSLKKWEVSNAAAVIMDNRSGEILCLVGSANFFDSYHSGQVSAVTSLRQPGSALKPFTYALALEQGMTPATLILDTEIRIRGKEVDYVPRNYDGKFHGPTRLRDALACSYNVSAVKVLARIGVESLLHRLQRLGFASLNQGADYYGLGLTLGGGEVTLLELARAYGALVRSGVFKKEKLFL
;
A
#
# COMPACT_ATOMS: atom_id res chain seq x y z
N MET A 1 -51.00 7.85 -23.84
CA MET A 1 -51.58 9.18 -23.54
C MET A 1 -52.61 9.58 -24.58
N LEU A 2 -52.28 9.56 -25.88
CA LEU A 2 -53.21 9.92 -26.97
C LEU A 2 -54.52 9.09 -26.97
N ASN A 3 -54.44 7.75 -26.96
CA ASN A 3 -55.63 6.88 -26.92
C ASN A 3 -56.47 7.00 -25.64
N LYS A 4 -55.92 7.65 -24.60
CA LYS A 4 -56.61 7.92 -23.33
C LYS A 4 -57.08 9.38 -23.23
N GLY A 5 -56.99 10.16 -24.31
CA GLY A 5 -57.40 11.57 -24.35
C GLY A 5 -56.55 12.54 -23.53
N MET A 6 -55.39 12.11 -23.03
CA MET A 6 -54.54 12.91 -22.15
C MET A 6 -53.66 13.93 -22.91
N ILE A 7 -53.51 13.77 -24.21
CA ILE A 7 -52.81 14.69 -25.12
C ILE A 7 -53.58 14.76 -26.45
N LYS A 8 -53.47 15.88 -27.15
CA LYS A 8 -54.03 16.10 -28.48
C LYS A 8 -53.15 15.46 -29.56
N GLN A 9 -53.74 15.23 -30.74
CA GLN A 9 -53.02 14.65 -31.89
C GLN A 9 -51.80 15.48 -32.31
N GLU A 10 -51.88 16.81 -32.18
CA GLU A 10 -50.78 17.74 -32.49
C GLU A 10 -49.63 17.63 -31.49
N GLU A 11 -49.93 17.49 -30.19
CA GLU A 11 -48.94 17.30 -29.12
C GLU A 11 -48.21 15.96 -29.30
N TYR A 12 -48.95 14.89 -29.68
CA TYR A 12 -48.35 13.61 -30.04
C TYR A 12 -47.38 13.75 -31.23
N ARG A 13 -47.82 14.41 -32.32
CA ARG A 13 -46.97 14.59 -33.52
C ARG A 13 -45.72 15.43 -33.22
N ARG A 14 -45.83 16.42 -32.33
CA ARG A 14 -44.71 17.25 -31.90
C ARG A 14 -43.71 16.42 -31.07
N ALA A 15 -44.18 15.74 -30.04
CA ALA A 15 -43.34 14.90 -29.17
C ALA A 15 -42.67 13.75 -29.95
N PHE A 16 -43.36 13.15 -30.92
CA PHE A 16 -42.80 12.08 -31.75
C PHE A 16 -41.66 12.55 -32.67
N LYS A 17 -41.66 13.84 -33.06
CA LYS A 17 -40.61 14.45 -33.88
C LYS A 17 -39.49 15.08 -33.06
N GLU A 18 -39.65 15.16 -31.76
CA GLU A 18 -38.66 15.78 -30.87
C GLU A 18 -37.49 14.81 -30.70
N PRO A 19 -36.25 15.20 -31.07
CA PRO A 19 -35.09 14.35 -30.88
C PRO A 19 -34.84 14.16 -29.39
N LEU A 20 -34.59 12.92 -28.98
CA LEU A 20 -34.24 12.60 -27.60
C LEU A 20 -32.85 13.15 -27.28
N ASN A 21 -32.80 14.22 -26.49
CA ASN A 21 -31.56 14.64 -25.83
C ASN A 21 -31.32 13.78 -24.60
N LEU A 22 -30.66 12.64 -24.82
CA LEU A 22 -30.21 11.78 -23.74
C LEU A 22 -29.09 12.47 -22.96
N ILE A 23 -29.40 12.96 -21.77
CA ILE A 23 -28.39 13.38 -20.80
C ILE A 23 -27.80 12.10 -20.22
N SER A 24 -26.56 11.78 -20.60
CA SER A 24 -25.83 10.71 -19.90
C SER A 24 -25.69 11.16 -18.44
N PRO A 25 -26.06 10.34 -17.45
CA PRO A 25 -25.77 10.69 -16.07
C PRO A 25 -24.27 10.97 -15.98
N GLU A 26 -23.88 12.11 -15.40
CA GLU A 26 -22.51 12.29 -14.94
C GLU A 26 -22.28 11.28 -13.83
N ILE A 27 -21.90 10.06 -14.18
CA ILE A 27 -21.35 9.12 -13.23
C ILE A 27 -19.96 9.66 -12.92
N SER A 28 -19.92 10.57 -11.96
CA SER A 28 -18.69 11.11 -11.41
C SER A 28 -18.00 10.02 -10.60
N PHE A 29 -17.42 9.04 -11.29
CA PHE A 29 -16.70 7.91 -10.71
C PHE A 29 -15.31 8.36 -10.25
N ARG A 30 -15.30 9.07 -9.11
CA ARG A 30 -14.12 9.65 -8.48
C ARG A 30 -13.51 8.67 -7.49
N ALA A 31 -12.19 8.70 -7.36
CA ALA A 31 -11.43 7.92 -6.38
C ALA A 31 -11.86 6.44 -6.32
N PRO A 32 -11.90 5.72 -7.45
CA PRO A 32 -12.60 4.43 -7.54
C PRO A 32 -12.02 3.38 -6.58
N HIS A 33 -10.70 3.29 -6.46
CA HIS A 33 -10.04 2.41 -5.51
C HIS A 33 -10.36 2.72 -4.05
N PHE A 34 -10.51 4.02 -3.70
CA PHE A 34 -10.91 4.41 -2.36
C PHE A 34 -12.37 4.03 -2.09
N CYS A 35 -13.27 4.27 -3.07
CA CYS A 35 -14.67 3.87 -3.00
C CYS A 35 -14.81 2.36 -2.81
N ASP A 36 -14.06 1.56 -3.57
CA ASP A 36 -14.04 0.10 -3.44
C ASP A 36 -13.58 -0.33 -2.05
N LEU A 37 -12.53 0.30 -1.50
CA LEU A 37 -12.07 0.03 -0.15
C LEU A 37 -13.16 0.37 0.89
N VAL A 38 -13.79 1.53 0.79
CA VAL A 38 -14.87 1.95 1.70
C VAL A 38 -16.02 0.96 1.66
N LEU A 39 -16.51 0.61 0.47
CA LEU A 39 -17.60 -0.33 0.30
C LEU A 39 -17.23 -1.70 0.85
N SER A 40 -15.98 -2.17 0.67
CA SER A 40 -15.52 -3.45 1.22
C SER A 40 -15.63 -3.55 2.75
N LYS A 41 -15.70 -2.42 3.47
CA LYS A 41 -15.86 -2.38 4.93
C LYS A 41 -17.30 -2.38 5.41
N ILE A 42 -18.26 -2.25 4.50
CA ILE A 42 -19.69 -2.18 4.80
C ILE A 42 -20.35 -3.44 4.25
N SER A 43 -21.15 -4.13 5.07
CA SER A 43 -21.84 -5.34 4.62
C SER A 43 -22.89 -5.02 3.54
N PRO A 44 -23.19 -5.96 2.62
CA PRO A 44 -24.24 -5.74 1.61
C PRO A 44 -25.60 -5.33 2.19
N GLN A 45 -25.96 -5.85 3.37
CA GLN A 45 -27.21 -5.55 4.05
C GLN A 45 -27.24 -4.10 4.58
N GLU A 46 -26.14 -3.63 5.16
CA GLU A 46 -26.03 -2.24 5.62
C GLU A 46 -26.08 -1.26 4.44
N ARG A 47 -25.45 -1.60 3.31
CA ARG A 47 -25.44 -0.75 2.11
C ARG A 47 -26.85 -0.43 1.59
N GLN A 48 -27.82 -1.32 1.78
CA GLN A 48 -29.21 -1.10 1.33
C GLN A 48 -29.94 -0.02 2.15
N ASN A 49 -29.49 0.22 3.39
CA ASN A 49 -30.14 1.14 4.32
C ASN A 49 -29.37 2.47 4.49
N ILE A 50 -28.31 2.67 3.72
CA ILE A 50 -27.45 3.86 3.80
C ILE A 50 -27.75 4.79 2.61
N SER A 51 -28.15 6.02 2.91
CA SER A 51 -28.34 7.07 1.89
C SER A 51 -27.06 7.83 1.56
N SER A 52 -26.14 7.94 2.52
CA SER A 52 -24.87 8.65 2.34
C SER A 52 -23.80 8.13 3.30
N ILE A 53 -22.54 8.14 2.84
CA ILE A 53 -21.38 7.74 3.63
C ILE A 53 -20.42 8.92 3.67
N ARG A 54 -20.12 9.42 4.87
CA ARG A 54 -19.08 10.43 5.05
C ARG A 54 -17.74 9.74 5.29
N THR A 55 -16.74 10.10 4.49
CA THR A 55 -15.42 9.48 4.52
C THR A 55 -14.33 10.50 4.83
N THR A 56 -13.11 10.01 4.99
CA THR A 56 -11.89 10.76 5.30
C THR A 56 -11.17 11.30 4.07
N LEU A 57 -11.66 10.98 2.87
CA LEU A 57 -11.05 11.35 1.60
C LEU A 57 -10.94 12.87 1.46
N ASP A 58 -9.72 13.36 1.27
CA ASP A 58 -9.46 14.69 0.72
C ASP A 58 -9.47 14.57 -0.80
N PHE A 59 -10.54 15.01 -1.43
CA PHE A 59 -10.72 14.83 -2.86
C PHE A 59 -9.78 15.69 -3.71
N GLU A 60 -9.40 16.88 -3.23
CA GLU A 60 -8.46 17.73 -3.96
C GLU A 60 -7.07 17.09 -3.95
N LEU A 61 -6.64 16.60 -2.78
CA LEU A 61 -5.40 15.82 -2.67
C LEU A 61 -5.43 14.56 -3.54
N GLN A 62 -6.52 13.80 -3.53
CA GLN A 62 -6.69 12.60 -4.35
C GLN A 62 -6.50 12.92 -5.84
N LYS A 63 -7.16 13.98 -6.34
CA LYS A 63 -7.07 14.41 -7.74
C LYS A 63 -5.63 14.75 -8.13
N ASP A 64 -4.92 15.48 -7.28
CA ASP A 64 -3.53 15.87 -7.53
C ASP A 64 -2.61 14.64 -7.57
N VAL A 65 -2.79 13.71 -6.64
CA VAL A 65 -2.01 12.47 -6.59
C VAL A 65 -2.30 11.57 -7.79
N GLU A 66 -3.56 11.44 -8.23
CA GLU A 66 -3.91 10.68 -9.44
C GLU A 66 -3.18 11.23 -10.68
N VAL A 67 -3.12 12.56 -10.83
CA VAL A 67 -2.39 13.21 -11.93
C VAL A 67 -0.89 12.96 -11.82
N LEU A 68 -0.31 13.18 -10.64
CA LEU A 68 1.13 12.97 -10.40
C LEU A 68 1.55 11.53 -10.68
N LEU A 69 0.76 10.56 -10.21
CA LEU A 69 1.06 9.14 -10.35
C LEU A 69 0.97 8.71 -11.82
N ARG A 70 -0.06 9.16 -12.54
CA ARG A 70 -0.19 8.92 -13.99
C ARG A 70 0.99 9.49 -14.78
N ASN A 71 1.38 10.74 -14.50
CA ASN A 71 2.52 11.38 -15.15
C ASN A 71 3.84 10.66 -14.84
N SER A 72 4.01 10.21 -13.60
CA SER A 72 5.19 9.45 -13.17
C SER A 72 5.31 8.13 -13.93
N VAL A 73 4.23 7.33 -14.01
CA VAL A 73 4.21 6.08 -14.78
C VAL A 73 4.49 6.34 -16.26
N GLN A 74 3.87 7.37 -16.85
CA GLN A 74 4.13 7.75 -18.24
C GLN A 74 5.61 8.08 -18.50
N SER A 75 6.27 8.78 -17.57
CA SER A 75 7.70 9.12 -17.68
C SER A 75 8.63 7.89 -17.56
N LEU A 76 8.17 6.85 -16.86
CA LEU A 76 8.91 5.62 -16.61
C LEU A 76 8.59 4.50 -17.60
N LYS A 77 7.71 4.74 -18.58
CA LYS A 77 7.30 3.75 -19.59
C LYS A 77 8.47 3.09 -20.33
N LYS A 78 9.58 3.82 -20.53
CA LYS A 78 10.81 3.29 -21.17
C LYS A 78 11.51 2.18 -20.36
N TRP A 79 11.19 2.07 -19.07
CA TRP A 79 11.68 1.04 -18.16
C TRP A 79 10.61 -0.03 -17.89
N GLU A 80 9.59 -0.11 -18.76
CA GLU A 80 8.48 -1.07 -18.65
C GLU A 80 7.66 -0.94 -17.37
N VAL A 81 7.73 0.21 -16.69
CA VAL A 81 6.83 0.53 -15.58
C VAL A 81 5.45 0.83 -16.17
N SER A 82 4.48 -0.03 -15.84
CA SER A 82 3.11 0.05 -16.34
C SER A 82 2.10 0.55 -15.30
N ASN A 83 2.46 0.55 -14.01
CA ASN A 83 1.53 0.88 -12.94
C ASN A 83 2.27 1.40 -11.69
N ALA A 84 1.53 2.08 -10.82
CA ALA A 84 2.01 2.53 -9.51
C ALA A 84 0.82 2.72 -8.55
N ALA A 85 1.10 2.81 -7.26
CA ALA A 85 0.09 3.08 -6.24
C ALA A 85 0.60 4.08 -5.21
N ALA A 86 -0.34 4.80 -4.60
CA ALA A 86 -0.06 5.74 -3.53
C ALA A 86 -1.17 5.69 -2.47
N VAL A 87 -0.76 5.85 -1.21
CA VAL A 87 -1.67 6.05 -0.08
C VAL A 87 -1.10 7.17 0.78
N ILE A 88 -1.95 8.12 1.18
CA ILE A 88 -1.58 9.20 2.08
C ILE A 88 -2.45 9.07 3.33
N MET A 89 -1.80 9.06 4.49
CA MET A 89 -2.45 8.95 5.78
C MET A 89 -2.09 10.13 6.66
N ASP A 90 -3.06 10.64 7.41
CA ASP A 90 -2.78 11.58 8.49
C ASP A 90 -2.08 10.83 9.64
N ASN A 91 -0.91 11.31 10.04
CA ASN A 91 -0.11 10.65 11.06
C ASN A 91 -0.74 10.71 12.46
N ARG A 92 -1.56 11.72 12.77
CA ARG A 92 -2.14 11.93 14.10
C ARG A 92 -3.42 11.11 14.29
N SER A 93 -4.34 11.20 13.33
CA SER A 93 -5.66 10.57 13.36
C SER A 93 -5.64 9.14 12.79
N GLY A 94 -4.73 8.85 11.86
CA GLY A 94 -4.73 7.59 11.10
C GLY A 94 -5.73 7.58 9.94
N GLU A 95 -6.28 8.74 9.58
CA GLU A 95 -7.25 8.90 8.49
C GLU A 95 -6.58 8.69 7.13
N ILE A 96 -7.22 7.95 6.23
CA ILE A 96 -6.76 7.81 4.84
C ILE A 96 -7.27 9.01 4.05
N LEU A 97 -6.37 9.93 3.75
CA LEU A 97 -6.70 11.16 3.03
C LEU A 97 -6.73 10.95 1.52
N CYS A 98 -5.94 10.00 1.00
CA CYS A 98 -5.88 9.67 -0.43
C CYS A 98 -5.51 8.19 -0.60
N LEU A 99 -6.13 7.52 -1.58
CA LEU A 99 -5.81 6.16 -1.98
C LEU A 99 -5.95 6.01 -3.50
N VAL A 100 -4.81 5.83 -4.16
CA VAL A 100 -4.69 5.57 -5.60
C VAL A 100 -4.11 4.18 -5.78
N GLY A 101 -4.96 3.22 -6.17
CA GLY A 101 -4.57 1.81 -6.33
C GLY A 101 -3.84 1.49 -7.64
N SER A 102 -3.95 2.35 -8.64
CA SER A 102 -3.31 2.21 -9.95
C SER A 102 -3.17 3.56 -10.66
N ALA A 103 -2.30 3.63 -11.68
CA ALA A 103 -2.10 4.82 -12.50
C ALA A 103 -3.30 5.20 -13.38
N ASN A 104 -4.10 4.21 -13.75
CA ASN A 104 -5.32 4.40 -14.50
C ASN A 104 -6.29 3.26 -14.17
N PHE A 105 -7.38 3.58 -13.48
CA PHE A 105 -8.40 2.58 -13.11
C PHE A 105 -9.01 1.88 -14.33
N PHE A 106 -9.15 2.61 -15.44
CA PHE A 106 -9.78 2.10 -16.67
C PHE A 106 -8.81 1.41 -17.62
N ASP A 107 -7.55 1.22 -17.24
CA ASP A 107 -6.59 0.46 -18.04
C ASP A 107 -6.85 -1.05 -17.88
N SER A 108 -7.58 -1.64 -18.82
CA SER A 108 -7.85 -3.07 -18.81
C SER A 108 -6.62 -3.93 -19.12
N TYR A 109 -5.61 -3.38 -19.81
CA TYR A 109 -4.45 -4.14 -20.24
C TYR A 109 -3.46 -4.37 -19.10
N HIS A 110 -3.30 -3.38 -18.20
CA HIS A 110 -2.41 -3.47 -17.04
C HIS A 110 -3.15 -3.68 -15.71
N SER A 111 -4.37 -4.23 -15.77
CA SER A 111 -5.20 -4.53 -14.59
C SER A 111 -5.43 -3.31 -13.70
N GLY A 112 -5.80 -2.19 -14.29
CA GLY A 112 -6.04 -0.90 -13.62
C GLY A 112 -7.04 -0.94 -12.48
N GLN A 113 -7.98 -1.88 -12.49
CA GLN A 113 -8.95 -2.07 -11.40
C GLN A 113 -8.36 -2.79 -10.18
N VAL A 114 -7.18 -3.41 -10.31
CA VAL A 114 -6.48 -4.04 -9.17
C VAL A 114 -5.75 -2.97 -8.38
N SER A 115 -6.17 -2.77 -7.13
CA SER A 115 -5.52 -1.82 -6.22
C SER A 115 -4.24 -2.40 -5.64
N ALA A 116 -3.08 -1.92 -6.12
CA ALA A 116 -1.79 -2.28 -5.54
C ALA A 116 -1.59 -1.73 -4.11
N VAL A 117 -2.48 -0.86 -3.62
CA VAL A 117 -2.49 -0.45 -2.21
C VAL A 117 -2.89 -1.62 -1.29
N THR A 118 -3.79 -2.48 -1.76
CA THR A 118 -4.37 -3.60 -1.00
C THR A 118 -3.92 -4.98 -1.50
N SER A 119 -3.25 -5.06 -2.65
CA SER A 119 -2.62 -6.29 -3.11
C SER A 119 -1.35 -6.60 -2.34
N LEU A 120 -1.08 -7.90 -2.13
CA LEU A 120 0.17 -8.38 -1.54
C LEU A 120 1.33 -8.17 -2.52
N ARG A 121 2.43 -7.62 -2.01
CA ARG A 121 3.70 -7.44 -2.73
C ARG A 121 4.87 -7.59 -1.76
N GLN A 122 6.03 -7.96 -2.27
CA GLN A 122 7.27 -7.91 -1.49
C GLN A 122 7.64 -6.44 -1.23
N PRO A 123 7.73 -5.99 0.04
CA PRO A 123 8.05 -4.60 0.38
C PRO A 123 9.54 -4.27 0.24
N GLY A 124 10.39 -5.28 0.01
CA GLY A 124 11.82 -5.13 -0.09
C GLY A 124 12.45 -4.48 1.16
N SER A 125 13.39 -3.58 0.92
CA SER A 125 14.11 -2.86 1.99
C SER A 125 13.22 -1.97 2.87
N ALA A 126 11.95 -1.72 2.50
CA ALA A 126 11.04 -0.93 3.31
C ALA A 126 10.70 -1.59 4.66
N LEU A 127 11.03 -2.87 4.88
CA LEU A 127 10.92 -3.50 6.21
C LEU A 127 12.12 -3.25 7.13
N LYS A 128 13.29 -2.86 6.61
CA LYS A 128 14.50 -2.68 7.42
C LYS A 128 14.30 -1.71 8.59
N PRO A 129 13.59 -0.57 8.46
CA PRO A 129 13.38 0.31 9.61
C PRO A 129 12.79 -0.40 10.83
N PHE A 130 11.95 -1.42 10.67
CA PHE A 130 11.38 -2.19 11.78
C PHE A 130 12.39 -3.17 12.41
N THR A 131 13.23 -3.81 11.59
CA THR A 131 14.37 -4.63 12.08
C THR A 131 15.30 -3.79 12.94
N TYR A 132 15.66 -2.61 12.45
CA TYR A 132 16.61 -1.72 13.14
C TYR A 132 15.95 -1.06 14.36
N ALA A 133 14.67 -0.70 14.31
CA ALA A 133 13.93 -0.23 15.47
C ALA A 133 13.91 -1.28 16.60
N LEU A 134 13.62 -2.54 16.28
CA LEU A 134 13.66 -3.63 17.25
C LEU A 134 15.08 -3.86 17.80
N ALA A 135 16.10 -3.74 16.96
CA ALA A 135 17.49 -3.83 17.42
C ALA A 135 17.85 -2.73 18.43
N LEU A 136 17.37 -1.50 18.22
CA LEU A 136 17.53 -0.40 19.17
C LEU A 136 16.77 -0.68 20.48
N GLU A 137 15.53 -1.19 20.40
CA GLU A 137 14.76 -1.60 21.59
C GLU A 137 15.47 -2.69 22.40
N GLN A 138 16.19 -3.60 21.73
CA GLN A 138 16.97 -4.67 22.36
C GLN A 138 18.39 -4.23 22.79
N GLY A 139 18.68 -2.93 22.83
CA GLY A 139 19.91 -2.39 23.41
C GLY A 139 21.07 -2.16 22.43
N MET A 140 20.88 -2.36 21.12
CA MET A 140 21.82 -1.81 20.16
C MET A 140 21.71 -0.27 20.13
N THR A 141 22.77 0.38 19.70
CA THR A 141 22.81 1.84 19.53
C THR A 141 23.09 2.20 18.08
N PRO A 142 22.81 3.43 17.64
CA PRO A 142 23.23 3.91 16.32
C PRO A 142 24.74 3.73 16.04
N ALA A 143 25.57 3.64 17.08
CA ALA A 143 27.01 3.45 16.99
C ALA A 143 27.46 1.98 17.05
N THR A 144 26.55 1.04 17.33
CA THR A 144 26.86 -0.41 17.36
C THR A 144 27.46 -0.83 16.02
N LEU A 145 28.61 -1.49 16.07
CA LEU A 145 29.29 -1.99 14.88
C LEU A 145 28.65 -3.30 14.42
N ILE A 146 28.29 -3.34 13.13
CA ILE A 146 27.86 -4.53 12.40
C ILE A 146 28.93 -4.82 11.36
N LEU A 147 29.39 -6.07 11.32
CA LEU A 147 30.41 -6.46 10.36
C LEU A 147 29.74 -6.75 9.01
N ASP A 148 29.80 -5.85 8.06
CA ASP A 148 29.26 -6.02 6.70
C ASP A 148 30.21 -6.87 5.85
N THR A 149 30.25 -8.18 6.13
CA THR A 149 31.08 -9.19 5.45
C THR A 149 30.24 -10.39 5.06
N GLU A 150 30.71 -11.18 4.10
CA GLU A 150 30.00 -12.36 3.60
C GLU A 150 29.44 -13.23 4.73
N ILE A 151 28.20 -13.65 4.54
CA ILE A 151 27.55 -14.67 5.34
C ILE A 151 26.86 -15.66 4.44
N ARG A 152 26.79 -16.89 4.93
CA ARG A 152 26.08 -17.98 4.31
C ARG A 152 24.96 -18.42 5.24
N ILE A 153 23.73 -18.22 4.78
CA ILE A 153 22.54 -18.67 5.48
C ILE A 153 22.23 -20.07 4.96
N ARG A 154 22.29 -21.07 5.83
CA ARG A 154 21.94 -22.44 5.45
C ARG A 154 20.45 -22.53 5.15
N GLY A 155 20.12 -22.89 3.91
CA GLY A 155 18.75 -23.20 3.51
C GLY A 155 18.46 -24.69 3.60
N LYS A 156 17.20 -25.07 3.46
CA LYS A 156 16.79 -26.49 3.43
C LYS A 156 17.29 -27.21 2.16
N GLU A 157 17.27 -26.52 1.03
CA GLU A 157 17.69 -27.06 -0.27
C GLU A 157 18.92 -26.32 -0.83
N VAL A 158 18.95 -24.99 -0.71
CA VAL A 158 20.03 -24.16 -1.24
C VAL A 158 20.44 -23.13 -0.19
N ASP A 159 21.75 -23.02 0.04
CA ASP A 159 22.32 -21.95 0.85
C ASP A 159 22.08 -20.59 0.19
N TYR A 160 21.70 -19.61 1.00
CA TYR A 160 21.54 -18.23 0.55
C TYR A 160 22.74 -17.37 1.00
N VAL A 161 23.34 -16.65 0.05
CA VAL A 161 24.41 -15.69 0.30
C VAL A 161 23.89 -14.29 -0.06
N PRO A 162 23.42 -13.48 0.91
CA PRO A 162 22.93 -12.14 0.63
C PRO A 162 24.06 -11.25 0.08
N ARG A 163 23.69 -10.35 -0.83
CA ARG A 163 24.59 -9.33 -1.39
C ARG A 163 24.00 -7.94 -1.24
N ASN A 164 24.86 -6.94 -1.07
CA ASN A 164 24.47 -5.54 -1.12
C ASN A 164 24.19 -5.13 -2.58
N TYR A 165 23.42 -4.04 -2.75
CA TYR A 165 23.01 -3.57 -4.08
C TYR A 165 24.18 -3.18 -4.99
N ASP A 166 25.33 -2.82 -4.40
CA ASP A 166 26.56 -2.42 -5.08
C ASP A 166 27.54 -3.59 -5.28
N GLY A 167 27.17 -4.80 -4.84
CA GLY A 167 28.00 -6.00 -4.94
C GLY A 167 29.21 -6.03 -4.01
N LYS A 168 29.33 -5.10 -3.04
CA LYS A 168 30.49 -4.98 -2.15
C LYS A 168 30.15 -5.34 -0.70
N PHE A 169 31.20 -5.64 0.06
CA PHE A 169 31.18 -5.77 1.51
C PHE A 169 31.92 -4.57 2.12
N HIS A 170 31.30 -3.90 3.09
CA HIS A 170 31.82 -2.65 3.65
C HIS A 170 32.63 -2.84 4.93
N GLY A 171 32.75 -4.08 5.42
CA GLY A 171 33.45 -4.36 6.68
C GLY A 171 32.71 -3.74 7.88
N PRO A 172 33.42 -3.35 8.96
CA PRO A 172 32.79 -2.76 10.14
C PRO A 172 32.02 -1.47 9.81
N THR A 173 30.69 -1.52 9.92
CA THR A 173 29.78 -0.41 9.63
C THR A 173 28.92 -0.13 10.86
N ARG A 174 28.61 1.15 11.15
CA ARG A 174 27.72 1.47 12.29
C ARG A 174 26.28 1.15 11.92
N LEU A 175 25.47 0.77 12.92
CA LEU A 175 24.06 0.44 12.74
C LEU A 175 23.29 1.51 11.95
N ARG A 176 23.53 2.80 12.24
CA ARG A 176 22.89 3.91 11.51
C ARG A 176 23.32 4.01 10.05
N ASP A 177 24.59 3.74 9.76
CA ASP A 177 25.14 3.83 8.41
C ASP A 177 24.63 2.65 7.57
N ALA A 178 24.54 1.46 8.18
CA ALA A 178 23.98 0.27 7.55
C ALA A 178 22.49 0.45 7.19
N LEU A 179 21.69 1.10 8.04
CA LEU A 179 20.31 1.45 7.71
C LEU A 179 20.24 2.54 6.63
N ALA A 180 21.04 3.60 6.75
CA ALA A 180 21.05 4.72 5.81
C ALA A 180 21.43 4.30 4.39
N CYS A 181 22.42 3.42 4.26
CA CYS A 181 22.83 2.84 2.98
C CYS A 181 22.02 1.60 2.57
N SER A 182 21.06 1.19 3.40
CA SER A 182 20.22 0.01 3.16
C SER A 182 21.04 -1.26 2.87
N TYR A 183 22.12 -1.50 3.61
CA TYR A 183 22.95 -2.70 3.39
C TYR A 183 22.18 -3.98 3.79
N ASN A 184 22.07 -4.90 2.83
CA ASN A 184 21.34 -6.16 2.97
C ASN A 184 22.04 -7.10 3.95
N VAL A 185 23.35 -7.24 3.79
CA VAL A 185 24.18 -8.16 4.59
C VAL A 185 24.13 -7.76 6.06
N SER A 186 24.31 -6.47 6.34
CA SER A 186 24.16 -5.91 7.68
C SER A 186 22.75 -6.10 8.25
N ALA A 187 21.68 -5.85 7.47
CA ALA A 187 20.31 -6.05 7.93
C ALA A 187 20.04 -7.51 8.33
N VAL A 188 20.54 -8.48 7.54
CA VAL A 188 20.44 -9.90 7.85
C VAL A 188 21.19 -10.24 9.14
N LYS A 189 22.40 -9.72 9.34
CA LYS A 189 23.17 -9.94 10.58
C LYS A 189 22.48 -9.35 11.81
N VAL A 190 21.89 -8.17 11.66
CA VAL A 190 21.08 -7.55 12.72
C VAL A 190 19.89 -8.46 13.04
N LEU A 191 19.14 -8.92 12.03
CA LEU A 191 18.01 -9.83 12.23
C LEU A 191 18.45 -11.14 12.91
N ALA A 192 19.56 -11.73 12.50
CA ALA A 192 20.10 -12.94 13.10
C ALA A 192 20.43 -12.77 14.59
N ARG A 193 20.82 -11.56 15.01
CA ARG A 193 21.13 -11.24 16.40
C ARG A 193 19.89 -10.95 17.26
N ILE A 194 18.86 -10.31 16.70
CA ILE A 194 17.64 -9.95 17.43
C ILE A 194 16.54 -11.03 17.38
N GLY A 195 16.67 -11.98 16.45
CA GLY A 195 15.76 -13.11 16.25
C GLY A 195 14.64 -12.84 15.25
N VAL A 196 14.40 -13.80 14.34
CA VAL A 196 13.34 -13.74 13.32
C VAL A 196 11.96 -13.71 13.96
N GLU A 197 11.73 -14.56 14.96
CA GLU A 197 10.46 -14.63 15.69
C GLU A 197 10.12 -13.30 16.38
N SER A 198 11.12 -12.65 16.99
CA SER A 198 10.93 -11.34 17.62
C SER A 198 10.52 -10.26 16.61
N LEU A 199 11.15 -10.24 15.42
CA LEU A 199 10.75 -9.32 14.34
C LEU A 199 9.33 -9.64 13.84
N LEU A 200 9.03 -10.91 13.58
CA LEU A 200 7.72 -11.33 13.09
C LEU A 200 6.61 -10.92 14.06
N HIS A 201 6.78 -11.21 15.35
CA HIS A 201 5.84 -10.78 16.40
C HIS A 201 5.70 -9.25 16.45
N ARG A 202 6.80 -8.51 16.32
CA ARG A 202 6.77 -7.04 16.28
C ARG A 202 5.98 -6.53 15.07
N LEU A 203 6.18 -7.10 13.88
CA LEU A 203 5.45 -6.72 12.66
C LEU A 203 3.96 -7.07 12.78
N GLN A 204 3.60 -8.25 13.29
CA GLN A 204 2.20 -8.61 13.52
C GLN A 204 1.51 -7.64 14.49
N ARG A 205 2.20 -7.20 15.56
CA ARG A 205 1.70 -6.14 16.47
C ARG A 205 1.55 -4.77 15.81
N LEU A 206 2.29 -4.52 14.73
CA LEU A 206 2.17 -3.33 13.87
C LEU A 206 1.14 -3.51 12.75
N GLY A 207 0.32 -4.57 12.81
CA GLY A 207 -0.81 -4.78 11.91
C GLY A 207 -0.46 -5.41 10.57
N PHE A 208 0.74 -6.01 10.41
CA PHE A 208 1.08 -6.84 9.25
C PHE A 208 0.38 -8.20 9.35
N ALA A 209 -0.92 -8.22 9.07
CA ALA A 209 -1.76 -9.42 9.11
C ALA A 209 -1.46 -10.39 7.95
N SER A 210 -0.90 -9.90 6.85
CA SER A 210 -0.43 -10.73 5.74
C SER A 210 0.73 -11.66 6.11
N LEU A 211 1.49 -11.32 7.16
CA LEU A 211 2.60 -12.13 7.66
C LEU A 211 2.08 -13.24 8.59
N ASN A 212 1.36 -14.18 8.00
CA ASN A 212 0.59 -15.22 8.70
C ASN A 212 1.28 -16.60 8.79
N GLN A 213 2.52 -16.72 8.30
CA GLN A 213 3.33 -17.93 8.45
C GLN A 213 4.26 -17.86 9.66
N GLY A 214 4.89 -18.98 10.02
CA GLY A 214 5.85 -19.04 11.14
C GLY A 214 7.21 -18.42 10.82
N ALA A 215 8.02 -18.18 11.86
CA ALA A 215 9.38 -17.63 11.72
C ALA A 215 10.28 -18.50 10.82
N ASP A 216 10.12 -19.82 10.87
CA ASP A 216 10.87 -20.77 10.02
C ASP A 216 10.55 -20.64 8.53
N TYR A 217 9.35 -20.15 8.18
CA TYR A 217 8.97 -19.91 6.79
C TYR A 217 9.66 -18.66 6.24
N TYR A 218 9.62 -17.54 6.98
CA TYR A 218 10.21 -16.29 6.50
C TYR A 218 11.73 -16.24 6.65
N GLY A 219 12.25 -16.85 7.72
CA GLY A 219 13.67 -16.86 8.05
C GLY A 219 14.30 -15.47 8.08
N LEU A 220 15.61 -15.44 7.82
CA LEU A 220 16.37 -14.19 7.74
C LEU A 220 16.01 -13.34 6.51
N GLY A 221 15.30 -13.89 5.54
CA GLY A 221 14.78 -13.15 4.39
C GLY A 221 13.69 -12.13 4.77
N LEU A 222 13.08 -12.25 5.95
CA LEU A 222 12.03 -11.34 6.42
C LEU A 222 12.47 -9.88 6.40
N THR A 223 13.68 -9.57 6.91
CA THR A 223 14.19 -8.18 6.93
C THR A 223 14.46 -7.60 5.55
N LEU A 224 14.53 -8.45 4.51
CA LEU A 224 14.75 -8.04 3.13
C LEU A 224 13.43 -7.97 2.33
N GLY A 225 12.28 -8.16 2.98
CA GLY A 225 10.99 -8.16 2.33
C GLY A 225 10.58 -9.51 1.74
N GLY A 226 11.11 -10.62 2.27
CA GLY A 226 10.77 -11.98 1.81
C GLY A 226 9.33 -12.42 2.14
N GLY A 227 8.59 -11.66 2.96
CA GLY A 227 7.16 -11.84 3.18
C GLY A 227 6.36 -10.77 2.44
N GLU A 228 5.28 -11.17 1.78
CA GLU A 228 4.42 -10.23 1.06
C GLU A 228 3.49 -9.47 2.03
N VAL A 229 3.35 -8.18 1.79
CA VAL A 229 2.51 -7.26 2.57
C VAL A 229 1.78 -6.31 1.63
N THR A 230 0.73 -5.68 2.13
CA THR A 230 0.05 -4.59 1.43
C THR A 230 0.77 -3.27 1.70
N LEU A 231 0.71 -2.34 0.74
CA LEU A 231 1.19 -0.98 0.94
C LEU A 231 0.45 -0.29 2.10
N LEU A 232 -0.83 -0.63 2.31
CA LEU A 232 -1.62 -0.10 3.43
C LEU A 232 -1.08 -0.58 4.79
N GLU A 233 -0.71 -1.86 4.94
CA GLU A 233 -0.03 -2.35 6.17
C GLU A 233 1.27 -1.60 6.42
N LEU A 234 2.06 -1.42 5.37
CA LEU A 234 3.32 -0.70 5.43
C LEU A 234 3.11 0.76 5.89
N ALA A 235 2.21 1.50 5.26
CA ALA A 235 1.92 2.90 5.61
C ALA A 235 1.48 3.06 7.08
N ARG A 236 0.62 2.16 7.58
CA ARG A 236 0.15 2.15 8.98
C ARG A 236 1.29 1.93 9.96
N ALA A 237 2.17 0.97 9.66
CA ALA A 237 3.32 0.66 10.49
C ALA A 237 4.34 1.81 10.51
N TYR A 238 4.59 2.48 9.38
CA TYR A 238 5.42 3.68 9.34
C TYR A 238 4.82 4.83 10.16
N GLY A 239 3.50 4.99 10.14
CA GLY A 239 2.81 5.95 11.01
C GLY A 239 3.06 5.70 12.50
N ALA A 240 3.27 4.45 12.92
CA ALA A 240 3.61 4.13 14.30
C ALA A 240 5.01 4.64 14.69
N LEU A 241 5.98 4.62 13.77
CA LEU A 241 7.32 5.20 14.01
C LEU A 241 7.22 6.71 14.28
N VAL A 242 6.39 7.42 13.51
CA VAL A 242 6.14 8.86 13.70
C VAL A 242 5.44 9.14 15.03
N ARG A 243 4.56 8.24 15.48
CA ARG A 243 3.85 8.33 16.76
C ARG A 243 4.60 7.68 17.93
N SER A 244 5.93 7.67 17.90
CA SER A 244 6.76 7.14 18.99
C SER A 244 6.41 5.70 19.41
N GLY A 245 6.05 4.86 18.44
CA GLY A 245 5.69 3.46 18.65
C GLY A 245 4.20 3.18 18.84
N VAL A 246 3.34 4.21 18.89
CA VAL A 246 1.89 4.01 19.03
C VAL A 246 1.26 3.59 17.70
N PHE A 247 0.88 2.32 17.61
CA PHE A 247 0.12 1.80 16.48
C PHE A 247 -1.33 2.31 16.51
N LYS A 248 -1.84 2.73 15.35
CA LYS A 248 -3.24 3.06 15.13
C LYS A 248 -3.68 2.42 13.82
N LYS A 249 -4.86 1.82 13.84
CA LYS A 249 -5.52 1.30 12.64
C LYS A 249 -5.98 2.48 11.76
N GLU A 250 -6.04 2.24 10.46
CA GLU A 250 -6.55 3.19 9.49
C GLU A 250 -8.01 3.56 9.76
N LYS A 251 -8.33 4.84 9.59
CA LYS A 251 -9.69 5.37 9.69
C LYS A 251 -10.16 5.79 8.30
N LEU A 252 -11.33 5.29 7.89
CA LEU A 252 -11.94 5.56 6.59
C LEU A 252 -13.18 6.46 6.69
N PHE A 253 -13.91 6.37 7.80
CA PHE A 253 -15.20 7.02 8.04
C PHE A 253 -15.07 8.19 9.02
N LEU A 254 -15.86 9.24 8.85
CA LEU A 254 -15.94 10.39 9.77
C LEU A 254 -17.15 10.30 10.70
#